data_AF-A0A3D2RLK9-F1
#
_entry.id   AF-A0A3D2RLK9-F1
#
_cell.length_a   1.000
_cell.length_b   1.000
_cell.length_c   1.000
_cell.angle_alpha   90.00
_cell.angle_beta   90.00
_cell.angle_gamma   90.00
#
_symmetry.space_group_name_H-M   'P 1'
#
loop_
_entity.id
_entity.type
_entity.pdbx_description
1 polymer ?
#
loop_
_entity_poly.entity_id
_entity_poly.type
_entity_poly.pdbx_seq_one_letter_code
_entity_poly.pdbx_strand_id
1 'polypeptide(L)'
;MIKPLVEQLCRVYTIACPACGAENPFPRYTRDVCRASSTGADGHPLKVSLRAEGDFPVWVGPLTFFWGCCSTCNFSGQVDDGDFRQWKKKNTTKYLSGFYDGALDNVKTKGTLGQGPLGLLKKGHSETDMYLRLLSQFYSGIYTETLKTAPAAGTLARSYLRVAWIFRDTERLYSDFDPSSAQNLLKEVKPAWNREIKPNSNYPVVPGIAANEVEALRFAIAYFEWNFQTLSSAAGVEDEMRLMTLMAEISYRIYEQTGDEADFTKAQNGFSGTMQKCLSVVNDKSIVGGAVNRAKDTLEKSGDRGRELRALKDSYDKNGPSETASPPPPPPVSKKSAPAAAKTPKADTVDAPAKAKPAVPAAADPPSANGSDSSVQKKVEQLDKENRRWMRLASTSELTGLPNSLMLKRLLLPGLFKAVAAKRQPLGCILISPE
;
A
#
# COMPACT_ATOMS: atom_id res chain seq x y z
N MET A 1 29.43 -11.81 -3.51
CA MET A 1 28.97 -11.29 -2.20
C MET A 1 27.87 -12.11 -1.55
N ILE A 2 26.92 -12.66 -2.32
CA ILE A 2 25.71 -13.28 -1.76
C ILE A 2 25.93 -14.73 -1.26
N LYS A 3 26.82 -15.51 -1.89
CA LYS A 3 27.01 -16.93 -1.57
C LYS A 3 27.36 -17.21 -0.08
N PRO A 4 28.32 -16.50 0.56
CA PRO A 4 28.61 -16.71 1.98
C PRO A 4 27.40 -16.42 2.88
N LEU A 5 26.61 -15.40 2.54
CA LEU A 5 25.38 -15.05 3.27
C LEU A 5 24.34 -16.17 3.17
N VAL A 6 24.21 -16.80 2.00
CA VAL A 6 23.28 -17.92 1.80
C VAL A 6 23.67 -19.12 2.64
N GLU A 7 24.96 -19.44 2.71
CA GLU A 7 25.47 -20.57 3.49
C GLU A 7 25.25 -20.38 5.01
N GLN A 8 25.38 -19.15 5.51
CA GLN A 8 25.24 -18.85 6.94
C GLN A 8 23.79 -18.57 7.38
N LEU A 9 23.01 -17.88 6.54
CA LEU A 9 21.70 -17.33 6.95
C LEU A 9 20.52 -18.11 6.40
N CYS A 10 20.70 -18.93 5.37
CA CYS A 10 19.57 -19.41 4.58
C CYS A 10 19.48 -20.93 4.48
N ARG A 11 18.24 -21.40 4.31
CA ARG A 11 17.93 -22.69 3.71
C ARG A 11 17.67 -22.49 2.23
N VAL A 12 18.24 -23.35 1.38
CA VAL A 12 18.01 -23.31 -0.07
C VAL A 12 16.89 -24.27 -0.45
N TYR A 13 15.94 -23.79 -1.25
CA TYR A 13 14.86 -24.58 -1.84
C TYR A 13 15.07 -24.67 -3.35
N THR A 14 15.11 -25.89 -3.89
CA THR A 14 15.06 -26.11 -5.34
C THR A 14 13.60 -26.09 -5.79
N ILE A 15 13.24 -25.07 -6.58
CA ILE A 15 11.86 -24.83 -7.03
C ILE A 15 11.87 -24.77 -8.56
N ALA A 16 11.01 -25.58 -9.18
CA ALA A 16 10.81 -25.52 -10.63
C ALA A 16 10.10 -24.22 -11.01
N CYS A 17 10.50 -23.57 -12.10
CA CYS A 17 9.85 -22.36 -12.57
C CYS A 17 8.45 -22.68 -13.15
N PRO A 18 7.37 -22.02 -12.70
CA PRO A 18 6.02 -22.20 -13.25
C PRO A 18 5.90 -21.94 -14.76
N ALA A 19 6.74 -21.06 -15.32
CA ALA A 19 6.68 -20.70 -16.74
C ALA A 19 7.56 -21.60 -17.63
N CYS A 20 8.82 -21.84 -17.26
CA CYS A 20 9.77 -22.56 -18.11
C CYS A 20 10.18 -23.95 -17.61
N GLY A 21 9.75 -24.35 -16.42
CA GLY A 21 10.09 -25.66 -15.82
C GLY A 21 11.51 -25.77 -15.26
N ALA A 22 12.40 -24.81 -15.53
CA ALA A 22 13.78 -24.82 -15.04
C ALA A 22 13.83 -24.89 -13.51
N GLU A 23 14.68 -25.75 -12.95
CA GLU A 23 14.84 -25.89 -11.51
C GLU A 23 15.86 -24.86 -11.00
N ASN A 24 15.43 -24.03 -10.03
CA ASN A 24 16.22 -22.91 -9.54
C ASN A 24 16.45 -23.05 -8.02
N PRO A 25 17.67 -22.83 -7.53
CA PRO A 25 17.94 -22.73 -6.11
C PRO A 25 17.52 -21.35 -5.59
N PHE A 26 16.57 -21.31 -4.67
CA PHE A 26 16.16 -20.06 -4.01
C PHE A 26 16.50 -20.09 -2.52
N PRO A 27 17.37 -19.18 -2.05
CA PRO A 27 17.64 -19.02 -0.63
C PRO A 27 16.41 -18.44 0.08
N ARG A 28 16.18 -18.91 1.30
CA ARG A 28 15.19 -18.40 2.23
C ARG A 28 15.85 -18.29 3.59
N TYR A 29 15.66 -17.17 4.28
CA TYR A 29 16.15 -17.05 5.65
C TYR A 29 15.71 -18.23 6.52
N THR A 30 16.67 -18.79 7.26
CA THR A 30 16.39 -19.75 8.31
C THR A 30 15.50 -19.09 9.37
N ARG A 31 14.65 -19.88 10.01
CA ARG A 31 13.67 -19.38 10.97
C ARG A 31 14.36 -18.46 11.99
N ASP A 32 13.78 -17.27 12.16
CA ASP A 32 14.18 -16.29 13.18
C ASP A 32 15.61 -15.72 13.04
N VAL A 33 16.32 -15.99 11.94
CA VAL A 33 17.70 -15.53 11.75
C VAL A 33 17.82 -14.03 11.51
N CYS A 34 16.84 -13.43 10.83
CA CYS A 34 16.80 -12.02 10.47
C CYS A 34 15.48 -11.43 10.98
N ARG A 35 15.57 -10.40 11.82
CA ARG A 35 14.41 -9.76 12.45
C ARG A 35 14.57 -8.24 12.45
N ALA A 36 13.49 -7.51 12.22
CA ALA A 36 13.46 -6.08 12.51
C ALA A 36 13.39 -5.90 14.03
N SER A 37 14.42 -5.29 14.63
CA SER A 37 14.44 -4.98 16.07
C SER A 37 13.68 -3.69 16.38
N SER A 38 13.52 -2.82 15.39
CA SER A 38 12.64 -1.65 15.44
C SER A 38 12.05 -1.38 14.06
N THR A 39 10.79 -0.94 14.03
CA THR A 39 10.06 -0.64 12.80
C THR A 39 9.45 0.75 12.86
N GLY A 40 9.37 1.42 11.71
CA GLY A 40 8.56 2.62 11.53
C GLY A 40 7.07 2.31 11.60
N ALA A 41 6.25 3.36 11.59
CA ALA A 41 4.79 3.25 11.72
C ALA A 41 4.13 2.51 10.54
N ASP A 42 4.74 2.55 9.36
CA ASP A 42 4.32 1.80 8.16
C ASP A 42 4.88 0.36 8.12
N GLY A 43 5.63 -0.06 9.14
CA GLY A 43 6.28 -1.38 9.23
C GLY A 43 7.67 -1.45 8.60
N HIS A 44 8.23 -0.32 8.12
CA HIS A 44 9.59 -0.26 7.57
C HIS A 44 10.65 -0.66 8.62
N PRO A 45 11.54 -1.62 8.33
CA PRO A 45 12.63 -1.97 9.26
C PRO A 45 13.65 -0.84 9.40
N LEU A 46 13.69 -0.21 10.58
CA LEU A 46 14.67 0.83 10.91
C LEU A 46 15.99 0.23 11.41
N LYS A 47 15.91 -0.87 12.15
CA LYS A 47 17.06 -1.64 12.62
C LYS A 47 16.80 -3.12 12.42
N VAL A 48 17.82 -3.83 11.96
CA VAL A 48 17.78 -5.27 11.72
C VAL A 48 18.77 -5.94 12.66
N SER A 49 18.33 -7.03 13.29
CA SER A 49 19.19 -7.91 14.07
C SER A 49 19.32 -9.25 13.37
N LEU A 50 20.56 -9.70 13.21
CA LEU A 50 20.91 -11.02 12.72
C LEU A 50 21.34 -11.87 13.91
N ARG A 51 20.78 -13.08 14.01
CA ARG A 51 21.14 -14.03 15.07
C ARG A 51 22.42 -14.81 14.77
N ALA A 52 22.81 -14.87 13.50
CA ALA A 52 24.06 -15.49 13.12
C ALA A 52 25.23 -14.62 13.62
N GLU A 53 26.31 -15.27 14.05
CA GLU A 53 27.55 -14.58 14.39
C GLU A 53 28.27 -14.12 13.11
N GLY A 54 28.80 -12.90 13.12
CA GLY A 54 29.59 -12.35 12.03
C GLY A 54 29.23 -10.90 11.68
N ASP A 55 30.12 -10.28 10.89
CA ASP A 55 29.90 -8.96 10.32
C ASP A 55 29.18 -9.12 8.98
N PHE A 56 27.98 -8.54 8.89
CA PHE A 56 27.16 -8.58 7.68
C PHE A 56 27.09 -7.21 7.03
N PRO A 57 27.02 -7.14 5.68
CA PRO A 57 26.80 -5.87 5.00
C PRO A 57 25.53 -5.17 5.50
N VAL A 58 25.56 -3.85 5.60
CA VAL A 58 24.46 -3.04 6.18
C VAL A 58 23.12 -3.23 5.46
N TRP A 59 23.17 -3.54 4.16
CA TRP A 59 21.99 -3.80 3.33
C TRP A 59 21.35 -5.18 3.54
N VAL A 60 21.98 -6.08 4.32
CA VAL A 60 21.39 -7.39 4.64
C VAL A 60 20.19 -7.18 5.55
N GLY A 61 19.01 -7.54 5.04
CA GLY A 61 17.76 -7.33 5.75
C GLY A 61 16.62 -8.21 5.25
N PRO A 62 15.39 -7.98 5.74
CA PRO A 62 14.23 -8.82 5.42
C PRO A 62 13.90 -8.93 3.93
N LEU A 63 14.37 -7.99 3.09
CA LEU A 63 14.07 -7.96 1.65
C LEU A 63 15.07 -8.77 0.80
N THR A 64 16.27 -9.06 1.32
CA THR A 64 17.40 -9.64 0.56
C THR A 64 17.08 -10.97 -0.12
N PHE A 65 16.27 -11.82 0.53
CA PHE A 65 15.89 -13.15 0.03
C PHE A 65 14.38 -13.32 -0.08
N PHE A 66 13.66 -12.23 -0.34
CA PHE A 66 12.20 -12.22 -0.40
C PHE A 66 11.64 -12.87 -1.68
N TRP A 67 12.25 -12.57 -2.82
CA TRP A 67 11.83 -13.06 -4.14
C TRP A 67 12.74 -14.16 -4.67
N GLY A 68 12.13 -15.19 -5.26
CA GLY A 68 12.79 -16.18 -6.09
C GLY A 68 12.56 -15.84 -7.56
N CYS A 69 13.61 -15.43 -8.27
CA CYS A 69 13.57 -15.04 -9.68
C CYS A 69 14.24 -16.11 -10.55
N CYS A 70 13.51 -16.69 -11.49
CA CYS A 70 14.04 -17.74 -12.36
C CYS A 70 15.24 -17.23 -13.19
N SER A 71 16.35 -17.96 -13.15
CA SER A 71 17.58 -17.63 -13.91
C SER A 71 17.38 -17.71 -15.42
N THR A 72 16.38 -18.45 -15.91
CA THR A 72 16.07 -18.59 -17.34
C THR A 72 15.16 -17.46 -17.83
N CYS A 73 13.91 -17.41 -17.38
CA CYS A 73 12.89 -16.50 -17.91
C CYS A 73 12.50 -15.34 -16.98
N ASN A 74 13.15 -15.22 -15.82
CA ASN A 74 12.90 -14.19 -14.81
C ASN A 74 11.45 -14.15 -14.24
N PHE A 75 10.67 -15.23 -14.41
CA PHE A 75 9.45 -15.44 -13.63
C PHE A 75 9.78 -15.36 -12.15
N SER A 76 8.99 -14.60 -11.39
CA SER A 76 9.30 -14.29 -9.99
C SER A 76 8.16 -14.64 -9.05
N GLY A 77 8.47 -15.37 -7.98
CA GLY A 77 7.52 -15.74 -6.94
C GLY A 77 8.07 -15.46 -5.55
N GLN A 78 7.20 -15.22 -4.57
CA GLN A 78 7.65 -15.02 -3.19
C GLN A 78 8.15 -16.34 -2.64
N VAL A 79 9.38 -16.37 -2.12
CA VAL A 79 9.97 -17.63 -1.62
C VAL A 79 9.17 -18.16 -0.42
N ASP A 80 8.51 -17.26 0.33
CA ASP A 80 7.61 -17.60 1.44
C ASP A 80 6.21 -18.10 1.03
N ASP A 81 5.81 -17.95 -0.24
CA ASP A 81 4.54 -18.48 -0.73
C ASP A 81 4.57 -20.01 -0.91
N GLY A 82 3.73 -20.70 -0.14
CA GLY A 82 3.61 -22.15 -0.16
C GLY A 82 3.15 -22.70 -1.51
N ASP A 83 2.27 -21.99 -2.21
CA ASP A 83 1.74 -22.44 -3.50
C ASP A 83 2.83 -22.33 -4.57
N PHE A 84 3.58 -21.23 -4.60
CA PHE A 84 4.76 -21.09 -5.46
C PHE A 84 5.84 -22.12 -5.15
N ARG A 85 6.10 -22.49 -3.89
CA ARG A 85 7.11 -23.51 -3.59
C ARG A 85 6.67 -24.93 -4.00
N GLN A 86 5.37 -25.22 -3.99
CA GLN A 86 4.84 -26.57 -4.07
C GLN A 86 4.05 -26.86 -5.35
N TRP A 87 3.94 -25.91 -6.29
CA TRP A 87 3.07 -26.04 -7.46
C TRP A 87 3.29 -27.33 -8.27
N LYS A 88 4.54 -27.82 -8.37
CA LYS A 88 4.91 -29.06 -9.11
C LYS A 88 4.72 -30.35 -8.28
N LYS A 89 4.74 -30.29 -6.94
CA LYS A 89 4.73 -31.47 -6.06
C LYS A 89 3.33 -31.96 -5.67
N LYS A 90 2.31 -31.10 -5.74
CA LYS A 90 0.97 -31.38 -5.18
C LYS A 90 -0.13 -31.61 -6.22
N ASN A 91 0.18 -31.88 -7.50
CA ASN A 91 -0.84 -31.89 -8.56
C ASN A 91 -1.68 -30.59 -8.59
N THR A 92 -1.13 -29.49 -8.10
CA THR A 92 -1.80 -28.20 -8.01
C THR A 92 -1.71 -27.47 -9.34
N THR A 93 -2.41 -28.00 -10.35
CA THR A 93 -2.80 -27.22 -11.53
C THR A 93 -3.49 -25.91 -11.11
N LYS A 94 -4.09 -25.88 -9.92
CA LYS A 94 -4.67 -24.69 -9.27
C LYS A 94 -3.76 -23.46 -9.27
N TYR A 95 -2.45 -23.61 -9.04
CA TYR A 95 -1.54 -22.45 -9.06
C TYR A 95 -1.38 -21.91 -10.49
N LEU A 96 -1.18 -22.81 -11.46
CA LEU A 96 -1.02 -22.44 -12.87
C LEU A 96 -2.32 -21.94 -13.50
N SER A 97 -3.47 -22.48 -13.10
CA SER A 97 -4.80 -22.04 -13.57
C SER A 97 -5.18 -20.65 -13.07
N GLY A 98 -4.40 -20.07 -12.16
CA GLY A 98 -4.54 -18.69 -11.73
C GLY A 98 -4.01 -17.67 -12.73
N PHE A 99 -3.33 -18.09 -13.80
CA PHE A 99 -2.75 -17.22 -14.82
C PHE A 99 -3.63 -17.15 -16.07
N TYR A 100 -3.57 -16.02 -16.79
CA TYR A 100 -4.23 -15.91 -18.08
C TYR A 100 -3.68 -16.94 -19.08
N ASP A 101 -4.53 -17.43 -19.97
CA ASP A 101 -4.14 -18.34 -21.04
C ASP A 101 -2.99 -17.75 -21.89
N GLY A 102 -1.96 -18.58 -22.12
CA GLY A 102 -0.75 -18.19 -22.85
C GLY A 102 0.18 -17.20 -22.13
N ALA A 103 -0.16 -16.71 -20.93
CA ALA A 103 0.69 -15.76 -20.20
C ALA A 103 2.04 -16.39 -19.81
N LEU A 104 2.01 -17.61 -19.28
CA LEU A 104 3.22 -18.33 -18.87
C LEU A 104 4.10 -18.74 -20.07
N ASP A 105 3.49 -19.14 -21.20
CA ASP A 105 4.21 -19.42 -22.44
C ASP A 105 4.87 -18.17 -23.02
N ASN A 106 4.20 -17.02 -22.93
CA ASN A 106 4.76 -15.74 -23.33
C ASN A 106 5.95 -15.34 -22.44
N VAL A 107 5.86 -15.56 -21.12
CA VAL A 107 6.99 -15.36 -20.19
C VAL A 107 8.15 -16.30 -20.54
N LYS A 108 7.88 -17.58 -20.78
CA LYS A 108 8.90 -18.55 -21.19
C LYS A 108 9.61 -18.09 -22.46
N THR A 109 8.86 -17.66 -23.47
CA THR A 109 9.39 -17.27 -24.78
C THR A 109 10.19 -15.97 -24.69
N LYS A 110 9.54 -14.88 -24.26
CA LYS A 110 10.17 -13.56 -24.23
C LYS A 110 11.24 -13.44 -23.16
N GLY A 111 10.98 -13.97 -21.95
CA GLY A 111 11.92 -13.89 -20.84
C GLY A 111 13.24 -14.59 -21.13
N THR A 112 13.22 -15.73 -21.82
CA THR A 112 14.44 -16.44 -22.25
C THR A 112 15.21 -15.65 -23.29
N LEU A 113 14.52 -14.92 -24.18
CA LEU A 113 15.13 -14.05 -25.19
C LEU A 113 15.56 -12.68 -24.64
N GLY A 114 15.41 -12.41 -23.34
CA GLY A 114 15.70 -11.09 -22.75
C GLY A 114 14.73 -10.00 -23.21
N GLN A 115 13.56 -10.38 -23.74
CA GLN A 115 12.53 -9.49 -24.24
C GLN A 115 11.39 -9.30 -23.23
N GLY A 116 10.63 -8.23 -23.43
CA GLY A 116 9.50 -7.87 -22.56
C GLY A 116 9.96 -7.44 -21.16
N PRO A 117 9.02 -7.14 -20.26
CA PRO A 117 9.34 -6.55 -18.96
C PRO A 117 10.25 -7.43 -18.10
N LEU A 118 9.96 -8.72 -18.00
CA LEU A 118 10.78 -9.66 -17.22
C LEU A 118 12.16 -9.89 -17.85
N GLY A 119 12.25 -9.96 -19.18
CA GLY A 119 13.54 -10.10 -19.86
C GLY A 119 14.45 -8.89 -19.66
N LEU A 120 13.88 -7.68 -19.70
CA LEU A 120 14.62 -6.43 -19.43
C LEU A 120 15.04 -6.32 -17.96
N LEU A 121 14.12 -6.57 -17.01
CA LEU A 121 14.42 -6.56 -15.58
C LEU A 121 15.50 -7.57 -15.19
N LYS A 122 15.69 -8.62 -15.99
CA LYS A 122 16.74 -9.61 -15.76
C LYS A 122 18.14 -8.98 -15.75
N LYS A 123 18.36 -7.91 -16.53
CA LYS A 123 19.63 -7.16 -16.58
C LYS A 123 20.03 -6.59 -15.22
N GLY A 124 19.06 -6.34 -14.33
CA GLY A 124 19.30 -5.78 -13.02
C GLY A 124 19.60 -6.81 -11.92
N HIS A 125 19.63 -8.12 -12.20
CA HIS A 125 20.04 -9.14 -11.20
C HIS A 125 21.55 -9.19 -11.00
N SER A 126 22.16 -8.03 -10.78
CA SER A 126 23.57 -7.92 -10.44
C SER A 126 23.86 -8.61 -9.10
N GLU A 127 25.03 -9.22 -8.98
CA GLU A 127 25.56 -9.66 -7.68
C GLU A 127 26.38 -8.57 -6.98
N THR A 128 26.69 -7.49 -7.69
CA THR A 128 27.53 -6.39 -7.21
C THR A 128 26.75 -5.14 -6.85
N ASP A 129 25.51 -5.01 -7.32
CA ASP A 129 24.62 -3.89 -7.03
C ASP A 129 23.32 -4.41 -6.41
N MET A 130 23.23 -4.33 -5.08
CA MET A 130 22.09 -4.83 -4.34
C MET A 130 20.86 -3.93 -4.45
N TYR A 131 21.06 -2.63 -4.65
CA TYR A 131 19.97 -1.68 -4.84
C TYR A 131 19.22 -1.97 -6.14
N LEU A 132 19.96 -2.06 -7.25
CA LEU A 132 19.43 -2.43 -8.56
C LEU A 132 18.78 -3.82 -8.55
N ARG A 133 19.42 -4.78 -7.90
CA ARG A 133 18.89 -6.14 -7.77
C ARG A 133 17.55 -6.16 -7.07
N LEU A 134 17.42 -5.52 -5.91
CA LEU A 134 16.18 -5.53 -5.14
C LEU A 134 15.05 -4.87 -5.93
N LEU A 135 15.26 -3.69 -6.51
CA LEU A 135 14.25 -3.04 -7.35
C LEU A 135 13.82 -3.95 -8.51
N SER A 136 14.77 -4.59 -9.19
CA SER A 136 14.50 -5.48 -10.32
C SER A 136 13.69 -6.72 -9.91
N GLN A 137 14.01 -7.31 -8.76
CA GLN A 137 13.29 -8.46 -8.20
C GLN A 137 11.86 -8.08 -7.80
N PHE A 138 11.67 -6.95 -7.12
CA PHE A 138 10.34 -6.49 -6.72
C PHE A 138 9.46 -6.17 -7.91
N TYR A 139 9.97 -5.47 -8.92
CA TYR A 139 9.21 -5.22 -10.15
C TYR A 139 8.94 -6.50 -10.95
N SER A 140 9.85 -7.47 -10.95
CA SER A 140 9.60 -8.78 -11.58
C SER A 140 8.47 -9.53 -10.87
N GLY A 141 8.43 -9.49 -9.54
CA GLY A 141 7.36 -10.05 -8.72
C GLY A 141 6.02 -9.35 -8.94
N ILE A 142 6.00 -8.02 -8.95
CA ILE A 142 4.81 -7.20 -9.27
C ILE A 142 4.28 -7.57 -10.66
N TYR A 143 5.14 -7.60 -11.68
CA TYR A 143 4.74 -7.94 -13.04
C TYR A 143 4.13 -9.34 -13.10
N THR A 144 4.78 -10.32 -12.45
CA THR A 144 4.28 -11.70 -12.41
C THR A 144 2.89 -11.79 -11.78
N GLU A 145 2.62 -11.00 -10.74
CA GLU A 145 1.28 -10.93 -10.13
C GLU A 145 0.22 -10.39 -11.11
N THR A 146 0.60 -9.43 -11.98
CA THR A 146 -0.31 -8.89 -13.00
C THR A 146 -0.70 -9.88 -14.10
N LEU A 147 0.03 -11.00 -14.22
CA LEU A 147 -0.26 -12.06 -15.18
C LEU A 147 -1.37 -13.02 -14.70
N LYS A 148 -1.80 -12.87 -13.43
CA LYS A 148 -2.90 -13.65 -12.87
C LYS A 148 -4.26 -13.13 -13.35
N THR A 149 -5.22 -14.03 -13.51
CA THR A 149 -6.61 -13.69 -13.81
C THR A 149 -7.28 -12.92 -12.67
N ALA A 150 -6.88 -13.21 -11.44
CA ALA A 150 -7.29 -12.50 -10.22
C ALA A 150 -6.05 -12.10 -9.40
N PRO A 151 -5.39 -10.97 -9.73
CA PRO A 151 -4.25 -10.47 -8.97
C PRO A 151 -4.64 -10.17 -7.52
N ALA A 152 -3.80 -10.56 -6.56
CA ALA A 152 -4.04 -10.31 -5.15
C ALA A 152 -3.67 -8.87 -4.77
N ALA A 153 -4.70 -8.06 -4.46
CA ALA A 153 -4.55 -6.67 -4.03
C ALA A 153 -3.50 -6.49 -2.92
N GLY A 154 -3.59 -7.30 -1.86
CA GLY A 154 -2.63 -7.26 -0.75
C GLY A 154 -1.20 -7.60 -1.16
N THR A 155 -0.99 -8.46 -2.16
CA THR A 155 0.35 -8.79 -2.67
C THR A 155 0.95 -7.62 -3.43
N LEU A 156 0.17 -6.99 -4.31
CA LEU A 156 0.61 -5.78 -5.03
C LEU A 156 0.91 -4.65 -4.03
N ALA A 157 0.00 -4.37 -3.11
CA ALA A 157 0.15 -3.31 -2.11
C ALA A 157 1.44 -3.47 -1.28
N ARG A 158 1.65 -4.67 -0.73
CA ARG A 158 2.85 -5.01 0.07
C ARG A 158 4.15 -4.99 -0.73
N SER A 159 4.08 -5.25 -2.04
CA SER A 159 5.25 -5.20 -2.91
C SER A 159 5.65 -3.76 -3.20
N TYR A 160 4.69 -2.89 -3.54
CA TYR A 160 4.94 -1.46 -3.73
C TYR A 160 5.39 -0.77 -2.44
N LEU A 161 4.83 -1.14 -1.28
CA LEU A 161 5.31 -0.63 0.01
C LEU A 161 6.79 -0.95 0.24
N ARG A 162 7.23 -2.16 -0.11
CA ARG A 162 8.64 -2.55 -0.01
C ARG A 162 9.53 -1.87 -1.05
N VAL A 163 9.01 -1.58 -2.25
CA VAL A 163 9.69 -0.73 -3.23
C VAL A 163 9.91 0.66 -2.66
N ALA A 164 8.91 1.24 -1.99
CA ALA A 164 9.05 2.53 -1.32
C ALA A 164 10.12 2.49 -0.22
N TRP A 165 10.18 1.40 0.56
CA TRP A 165 11.24 1.21 1.56
C TRP A 165 12.64 1.12 0.94
N ILE A 166 12.78 0.47 -0.22
CA ILE A 166 14.06 0.42 -0.94
C ILE A 166 14.50 1.83 -1.36
N PHE A 167 13.58 2.64 -1.90
CA PHE A 167 13.86 4.05 -2.21
C PHE A 167 14.22 4.87 -0.96
N ARG A 168 13.47 4.70 0.13
CA ARG A 168 13.73 5.36 1.42
C ARG A 168 15.12 5.07 1.96
N ASP A 169 15.61 3.86 1.74
CA ASP A 169 16.91 3.38 2.24
C ASP A 169 18.08 3.68 1.29
N THR A 170 17.88 4.45 0.21
CA THR A 170 18.92 4.77 -0.78
C THR A 170 20.19 5.30 -0.11
N GLU A 171 20.07 6.32 0.75
CA GLU A 171 21.23 6.92 1.43
C GLU A 171 21.71 6.09 2.63
N ARG A 172 20.79 5.40 3.32
CA ARG A 172 21.09 4.72 4.58
C ARG A 172 21.74 3.35 4.40
N LEU A 173 21.24 2.56 3.44
CA LEU A 173 21.66 1.17 3.21
C LEU A 173 22.39 0.97 1.90
N TYR A 174 22.16 1.86 0.94
CA TYR A 174 22.56 1.65 -0.45
C TYR A 174 23.45 2.78 -1.01
N SER A 175 24.03 3.61 -0.14
CA SER A 175 24.87 4.75 -0.52
C SER A 175 26.10 4.36 -1.33
N ASP A 176 26.59 3.13 -1.16
CA ASP A 176 27.73 2.58 -1.91
C ASP A 176 27.38 2.15 -3.35
N PHE A 177 26.10 2.15 -3.72
CA PHE A 177 25.63 1.73 -5.05
C PHE A 177 25.19 2.94 -5.89
N ASP A 178 25.38 2.88 -7.21
CA ASP A 178 24.98 3.96 -8.12
C ASP A 178 23.45 3.94 -8.35
N PRO A 179 22.69 4.95 -7.88
CA PRO A 179 21.24 4.98 -8.09
C PRO A 179 20.86 5.18 -9.58
N SER A 180 21.76 5.77 -10.37
CA SER A 180 21.53 6.09 -11.79
C SER A 180 21.33 4.81 -12.62
N SER A 181 22.11 3.77 -12.32
CA SER A 181 22.01 2.46 -12.96
C SER A 181 20.60 1.86 -12.80
N ALA A 182 20.01 1.95 -11.61
CA ALA A 182 18.64 1.53 -11.38
C ALA A 182 17.62 2.40 -12.10
N GLN A 183 17.76 3.73 -12.03
CA GLN A 183 16.84 4.64 -12.72
C GLN A 183 16.84 4.42 -14.24
N ASN A 184 18.01 4.19 -14.84
CA ASN A 184 18.16 3.93 -16.28
C ASN A 184 17.46 2.64 -16.69
N LEU A 185 17.65 1.56 -15.92
CA LEU A 185 16.97 0.29 -16.20
C LEU A 185 15.44 0.43 -16.06
N LEU A 186 14.96 1.10 -15.01
CA LEU A 186 13.53 1.31 -14.79
C LEU A 186 12.89 2.14 -15.91
N LYS A 187 13.60 3.17 -16.43
CA LYS A 187 13.18 3.93 -17.61
C LYS A 187 13.14 3.06 -18.86
N GLU A 188 14.11 2.16 -19.06
CA GLU A 188 14.15 1.23 -20.19
C GLU A 188 13.00 0.21 -20.15
N VAL A 189 12.65 -0.30 -18.96
CA VAL A 189 11.59 -1.30 -18.77
C VAL A 189 10.19 -0.71 -18.98
N LYS A 190 9.96 0.55 -18.58
CA LYS A 190 8.64 1.19 -18.52
C LYS A 190 7.84 1.14 -19.85
N PRO A 191 8.41 1.39 -21.04
CA PRO A 191 7.68 1.25 -22.31
C PRO A 191 7.19 -0.17 -22.58
N ALA A 192 8.06 -1.17 -22.37
CA ALA A 192 7.69 -2.57 -22.55
C ALA A 192 6.63 -3.00 -21.53
N TRP A 193 6.75 -2.51 -20.29
CA TRP A 193 5.77 -2.73 -19.22
C TRP A 193 4.38 -2.22 -19.61
N ASN A 194 4.29 -0.95 -19.97
CA ASN A 194 3.02 -0.30 -20.33
C ASN A 194 2.34 -0.96 -21.54
N ARG A 195 3.13 -1.46 -22.50
CA ARG A 195 2.61 -2.15 -23.67
C ARG A 195 2.07 -3.55 -23.36
N GLU A 196 2.68 -4.25 -22.42
CA GLU A 196 2.44 -5.69 -22.21
C GLU A 196 1.62 -6.00 -20.96
N ILE A 197 1.39 -5.02 -20.08
CA ILE A 197 0.52 -5.21 -18.93
C ILE A 197 -0.88 -5.60 -19.37
N LYS A 198 -1.42 -6.65 -18.76
CA LYS A 198 -2.77 -7.13 -19.07
C LYS A 198 -3.79 -6.15 -18.49
N PRO A 199 -4.76 -5.65 -19.29
CA PRO A 199 -5.85 -4.84 -18.77
C PRO A 199 -6.65 -5.64 -17.74
N ASN A 200 -6.91 -5.04 -16.58
CA ASN A 200 -7.85 -5.56 -15.60
C ASN A 200 -8.73 -4.40 -15.13
N SER A 201 -10.04 -4.53 -15.35
CA SER A 201 -11.02 -3.48 -15.01
C SER A 201 -11.10 -3.20 -13.51
N ASN A 202 -10.65 -4.13 -12.68
CA ASN A 202 -10.73 -4.03 -11.23
C ASN A 202 -9.50 -3.32 -10.63
N TYR A 203 -8.48 -3.01 -11.42
CA TYR A 203 -7.34 -2.25 -10.91
C TYR A 203 -7.77 -0.85 -10.49
N PRO A 204 -7.52 -0.43 -9.24
CA PRO A 204 -7.78 0.95 -8.80
C PRO A 204 -6.86 1.94 -9.55
N VAL A 205 -5.66 1.47 -9.88
CA VAL A 205 -4.67 2.11 -10.75
C VAL A 205 -3.94 1.01 -11.50
N VAL A 206 -3.57 1.24 -12.75
CA VAL A 206 -2.82 0.27 -13.55
C VAL A 206 -1.43 0.06 -12.93
N PRO A 207 -0.99 -1.17 -12.61
CA PRO A 207 0.33 -1.41 -12.03
C PRO A 207 1.44 -0.83 -12.92
N GLY A 208 2.40 -0.13 -12.33
CA GLY A 208 3.46 0.57 -13.06
C GLY A 208 4.83 0.49 -12.40
N ILE A 209 5.79 1.14 -13.03
CA ILE A 209 7.14 1.35 -12.49
C ILE A 209 7.19 2.72 -11.81
N ALA A 210 7.34 2.73 -10.49
CA ALA A 210 7.54 3.94 -9.69
C ALA A 210 8.99 4.42 -9.79
N ALA A 211 9.17 5.74 -9.89
CA ALA A 211 10.47 6.38 -10.00
C ALA A 211 11.10 6.77 -8.65
N ASN A 212 10.31 6.84 -7.58
CA ASN A 212 10.73 7.28 -6.25
C ASN A 212 9.82 6.70 -5.14
N GLU A 213 10.13 7.04 -3.88
CA GLU A 213 9.37 6.61 -2.70
C GLU A 213 7.89 7.00 -2.83
N VAL A 214 7.59 8.27 -3.15
CA VAL A 214 6.22 8.80 -3.19
C VAL A 214 5.35 8.07 -4.21
N GLU A 215 5.83 7.87 -5.44
CA GLU A 215 5.11 7.12 -6.47
C GLU A 215 4.82 5.68 -6.02
N ALA A 216 5.80 5.02 -5.38
CA ALA A 216 5.63 3.67 -4.86
C ALA A 216 4.61 3.62 -3.72
N LEU A 217 4.61 4.60 -2.81
CA LEU A 217 3.61 4.71 -1.73
C LEU A 217 2.20 4.99 -2.28
N ARG A 218 2.06 5.81 -3.34
CA ARG A 218 0.77 6.04 -4.00
C ARG A 218 0.20 4.75 -4.59
N PHE A 219 1.03 3.93 -5.24
CA PHE A 219 0.62 2.59 -5.67
C PHE A 219 0.24 1.71 -4.47
N ALA A 220 1.06 1.67 -3.43
CA ALA A 220 0.81 0.86 -2.25
C ALA A 220 -0.56 1.18 -1.61
N ILE A 221 -0.87 2.46 -1.41
CA ILE A 221 -2.17 2.90 -0.88
C ILE A 221 -3.31 2.45 -1.79
N ALA A 222 -3.24 2.71 -3.11
CA ALA A 222 -4.33 2.37 -4.01
C ALA A 222 -4.69 0.87 -3.94
N TYR A 223 -3.67 0.00 -3.87
CA TYR A 223 -3.88 -1.43 -3.72
C TYR A 223 -4.29 -1.85 -2.31
N PHE A 224 -3.86 -1.14 -1.25
CA PHE A 224 -4.36 -1.39 0.11
C PHE A 224 -5.83 -0.99 0.26
N GLU A 225 -6.26 0.11 -0.36
CA GLU A 225 -7.66 0.54 -0.40
C GLU A 225 -8.52 -0.50 -1.14
N TRP A 226 -8.05 -1.00 -2.28
CA TRP A 226 -8.72 -2.09 -2.99
C TRP A 226 -8.74 -3.40 -2.18
N ASN A 227 -7.65 -3.71 -1.49
CA ASN A 227 -7.58 -4.84 -0.56
C ASN A 227 -8.58 -4.68 0.60
N PHE A 228 -8.77 -3.45 1.08
CA PHE A 228 -9.72 -3.11 2.13
C PHE A 228 -11.18 -3.26 1.67
N GLN A 229 -11.49 -2.88 0.44
CA GLN A 229 -12.83 -3.05 -0.14
C GLN A 229 -13.20 -4.51 -0.37
N THR A 230 -12.19 -5.36 -0.63
CA THR A 230 -12.37 -6.79 -0.90
C THR A 230 -12.14 -7.66 0.33
N LEU A 231 -11.84 -7.03 1.46
CA LEU A 231 -11.55 -7.68 2.72
C LEU A 231 -12.84 -8.38 3.21
N SER A 232 -12.78 -9.70 3.34
CA SER A 232 -13.93 -10.49 3.76
C SER A 232 -14.38 -10.08 5.16
N SER A 233 -15.69 -10.10 5.42
CA SER A 233 -16.25 -9.99 6.77
C SER A 233 -15.66 -11.01 7.76
N ALA A 234 -15.02 -12.08 7.24
CA ALA A 234 -14.29 -13.08 8.01
C ALA A 234 -12.89 -12.64 8.50
N ALA A 235 -12.29 -11.56 7.97
CA ALA A 235 -10.96 -11.11 8.38
C ALA A 235 -10.92 -10.53 9.80
N GLY A 236 -12.09 -10.23 10.36
CA GLY A 236 -12.22 -9.73 11.72
C GLY A 236 -11.82 -8.27 11.86
N VAL A 237 -12.37 -7.68 12.91
CA VAL A 237 -12.29 -6.24 13.21
C VAL A 237 -10.84 -5.76 13.41
N GLU A 238 -9.94 -6.63 13.86
CA GLU A 238 -8.55 -6.26 14.10
C GLU A 238 -7.75 -6.04 12.82
N ASP A 239 -7.94 -6.89 11.82
CA ASP A 239 -7.22 -6.77 10.56
C ASP A 239 -7.73 -5.55 9.77
N GLU A 240 -9.02 -5.22 9.91
CA GLU A 240 -9.59 -3.97 9.42
C GLU A 240 -8.91 -2.75 10.07
N MET A 241 -8.85 -2.69 11.41
CA MET A 241 -8.20 -1.58 12.13
C MET A 241 -6.72 -1.45 11.77
N ARG A 242 -5.99 -2.58 11.69
CA ARG A 242 -4.57 -2.58 11.31
C ARG A 242 -4.36 -2.03 9.91
N LEU A 243 -5.18 -2.43 8.95
CA LEU A 243 -5.06 -1.95 7.58
C LEU A 243 -5.41 -0.46 7.47
N MET A 244 -6.45 0.00 8.17
CA MET A 244 -6.79 1.44 8.22
C MET A 244 -5.64 2.27 8.78
N THR A 245 -5.04 1.81 9.88
CA THR A 245 -3.89 2.49 10.51
C THR A 245 -2.71 2.54 9.54
N LEU A 246 -2.38 1.42 8.88
CA LEU A 246 -1.30 1.37 7.90
C LEU A 246 -1.52 2.35 6.73
N MET A 247 -2.74 2.41 6.17
CA MET A 247 -3.05 3.35 5.09
C MET A 247 -2.94 4.82 5.52
N ALA A 248 -3.32 5.13 6.77
CA ALA A 248 -3.15 6.46 7.34
C ALA A 248 -1.68 6.84 7.50
N GLU A 249 -0.85 5.92 8.00
CA GLU A 249 0.60 6.14 8.14
C GLU A 249 1.32 6.30 6.80
N ILE A 250 0.93 5.52 5.79
CA ILE A 250 1.49 5.70 4.44
C ILE A 250 1.09 7.08 3.89
N SER A 251 -0.15 7.51 4.12
CA SER A 251 -0.64 8.82 3.68
C SER A 251 0.09 9.96 4.39
N TYR A 252 0.34 9.82 5.70
CA TYR A 252 1.19 10.74 6.47
C TYR A 252 2.56 10.86 5.81
N ARG A 253 3.21 9.73 5.50
CA ARG A 253 4.55 9.72 4.92
C ARG A 253 4.59 10.38 3.54
N ILE A 254 3.56 10.17 2.72
CA ILE A 254 3.45 10.88 1.44
C ILE A 254 3.40 12.38 1.71
N TYR A 255 2.54 12.84 2.62
CA TYR A 255 2.44 14.25 2.97
C TYR A 255 3.76 14.82 3.51
N GLU A 256 4.46 14.08 4.36
CA GLU A 256 5.78 14.46 4.85
C GLU A 256 6.77 14.70 3.70
N GLN A 257 6.67 13.94 2.63
CA GLN A 257 7.53 14.04 1.45
C GLN A 257 7.06 15.04 0.39
N THR A 258 5.78 15.46 0.38
CA THR A 258 5.24 16.32 -0.68
C THR A 258 4.81 17.69 -0.17
N GLY A 259 4.31 17.77 1.06
CA GLY A 259 3.65 18.96 1.60
C GLY A 259 2.34 19.34 0.92
N ASP A 260 1.78 18.46 0.06
CA ASP A 260 0.56 18.74 -0.71
C ASP A 260 -0.69 18.67 0.18
N GLU A 261 -1.59 19.66 0.04
CA GLU A 261 -2.86 19.74 0.76
C GLU A 261 -3.75 18.51 0.54
N ALA A 262 -3.73 17.94 -0.66
CA ALA A 262 -4.52 16.75 -0.97
C ALA A 262 -4.01 15.53 -0.18
N ASP A 263 -2.69 15.41 -0.02
CA ASP A 263 -2.05 14.34 0.75
C ASP A 263 -2.27 14.55 2.26
N PHE A 264 -2.23 15.80 2.75
CA PHE A 264 -2.61 16.14 4.12
C PHE A 264 -4.05 15.72 4.42
N THR A 265 -5.00 16.12 3.56
CA THR A 265 -6.41 15.79 3.71
C THR A 265 -6.62 14.28 3.73
N LYS A 266 -5.91 13.54 2.88
CA LYS A 266 -5.98 12.07 2.84
C LYS A 266 -5.46 11.45 4.14
N ALA A 267 -4.31 11.90 4.65
CA ALA A 267 -3.76 11.43 5.91
C ALA A 267 -4.68 11.75 7.10
N GLN A 268 -5.21 12.97 7.17
CA GLN A 268 -6.12 13.41 8.22
C GLN A 268 -7.41 12.59 8.25
N ASN A 269 -7.99 12.33 7.08
CA ASN A 269 -9.16 11.47 6.95
C ASN A 269 -8.84 10.02 7.35
N GLY A 270 -7.66 9.51 7.00
CA GLY A 270 -7.19 8.18 7.39
C GLY A 270 -7.12 7.99 8.91
N PHE A 271 -6.47 8.92 9.63
CA PHE A 271 -6.40 8.86 11.10
C PHE A 271 -7.78 9.05 11.73
N SER A 272 -8.59 9.99 11.22
CA SER A 272 -9.95 10.23 11.73
C SER A 272 -10.84 8.99 11.58
N GLY A 273 -10.82 8.34 10.41
CA GLY A 273 -11.55 7.10 10.17
C GLY A 273 -11.05 5.96 11.06
N THR A 274 -9.74 5.85 11.27
CA THR A 274 -9.15 4.83 12.16
C THR A 274 -9.62 5.03 13.61
N MET A 275 -9.62 6.27 14.11
CA MET A 275 -10.12 6.60 15.44
C MET A 275 -11.62 6.28 15.59
N GLN A 276 -12.43 6.64 14.59
CA GLN A 276 -13.86 6.30 14.57
C GLN A 276 -14.10 4.80 14.63
N LYS A 277 -13.34 4.01 13.86
CA LYS A 277 -13.41 2.56 13.90
C LYS A 277 -13.03 2.03 15.28
N CYS A 278 -11.90 2.46 15.84
CA CYS A 278 -11.47 2.02 17.16
C CYS A 278 -12.52 2.32 18.24
N LEU A 279 -13.15 3.50 18.19
CA LEU A 279 -14.26 3.84 19.08
C LEU A 279 -15.47 2.94 18.89
N SER A 280 -15.82 2.58 17.64
CA SER A 280 -16.92 1.64 17.39
C SER A 280 -16.66 0.29 18.06
N VAL A 281 -15.41 -0.20 17.99
CA VAL A 281 -14.98 -1.45 18.63
C VAL A 281 -15.00 -1.36 20.14
N VAL A 282 -14.55 -0.25 20.71
CA VAL A 282 -14.54 -0.04 22.17
C VAL A 282 -15.96 0.04 22.74
N ASN A 283 -16.90 0.59 21.98
CA ASN A 283 -18.29 0.78 22.40
C ASN A 283 -19.19 -0.43 22.11
N ASP A 284 -18.76 -1.34 21.24
CA ASP A 284 -19.50 -2.55 20.91
C ASP A 284 -19.37 -3.58 22.03
N LYS A 285 -20.48 -3.81 22.76
CA LYS A 285 -20.53 -4.76 23.88
C LYS A 285 -20.39 -6.22 23.45
N SER A 286 -20.57 -6.53 22.16
CA SER A 286 -20.38 -7.89 21.62
C SER A 286 -18.91 -8.24 21.42
N ILE A 287 -18.04 -7.22 21.32
CA ILE A 287 -16.59 -7.41 21.19
C ILE A 287 -15.96 -7.33 22.58
N VAL A 288 -15.27 -8.39 22.99
CA VAL A 288 -14.65 -8.49 24.32
C VAL A 288 -13.18 -8.91 24.23
N GLY A 289 -12.42 -8.57 25.26
CA GLY A 289 -11.03 -9.03 25.43
C GLY A 289 -10.01 -8.28 24.57
N GLY A 290 -9.13 -9.03 23.90
CA GLY A 290 -7.92 -8.49 23.25
C GLY A 290 -8.18 -7.43 22.18
N ALA A 291 -9.28 -7.57 21.42
CA ALA A 291 -9.64 -6.63 20.36
C ALA A 291 -9.96 -5.23 20.90
N VAL A 292 -10.66 -5.14 22.04
CA VAL A 292 -10.97 -3.86 22.68
C VAL A 292 -9.71 -3.19 23.20
N ASN A 293 -8.79 -3.96 23.79
CA ASN A 293 -7.51 -3.41 24.29
C ASN A 293 -6.65 -2.89 23.14
N ARG A 294 -6.57 -3.63 22.02
CA ARG A 294 -5.89 -3.17 20.81
C ARG A 294 -6.54 -1.93 20.22
N ALA A 295 -7.86 -1.88 20.16
CA ALA A 295 -8.58 -0.69 19.68
C ALA A 295 -8.28 0.56 20.53
N LYS A 296 -8.15 0.42 21.86
CA LYS A 296 -7.77 1.55 22.73
C LYS A 296 -6.33 2.03 22.46
N ASP A 297 -5.38 1.11 22.35
CA ASP A 297 -3.98 1.43 22.02
C ASP A 297 -3.86 2.08 20.63
N THR A 298 -4.54 1.54 19.63
CA THR A 298 -4.59 2.12 18.28
C THR A 298 -5.28 3.49 18.27
N LEU A 299 -6.33 3.69 19.07
CA LEU A 299 -7.03 4.97 19.18
C LEU A 299 -6.10 6.07 19.71
N GLU A 300 -5.34 5.78 20.76
CA GLU A 300 -4.36 6.71 21.35
C GLU A 300 -3.28 7.06 20.33
N LYS A 301 -2.61 6.04 19.76
CA LYS A 301 -1.57 6.23 18.73
C LYS A 301 -2.06 7.02 17.52
N SER A 302 -3.25 6.69 17.01
CA SER A 302 -3.84 7.41 15.86
C SER A 302 -4.15 8.86 16.21
N GLY A 303 -4.59 9.12 17.44
CA GLY A 303 -4.85 10.47 17.94
C GLY A 303 -3.57 11.30 18.06
N ASP A 304 -2.46 10.69 18.50
CA ASP A 304 -1.15 11.31 18.61
C ASP A 304 -0.59 11.66 17.22
N ARG A 305 -0.61 10.68 16.32
CA ARG A 305 -0.18 10.86 14.92
C ARG A 305 -1.00 11.89 14.18
N GLY A 306 -2.30 11.98 14.44
CA GLY A 306 -3.17 13.04 13.92
C GLY A 306 -2.87 14.45 14.50
N ARG A 307 -2.24 14.56 15.68
CA ARG A 307 -1.73 15.84 16.21
C ARG A 307 -0.39 16.18 15.57
N GLU A 308 0.50 15.21 15.43
CA GLU A 308 1.79 15.38 14.74
C GLU A 308 1.59 15.82 13.28
N LEU A 309 0.61 15.25 12.57
CA LEU A 309 0.28 15.63 11.19
C LEU A 309 -0.13 17.11 11.08
N ARG A 310 -0.90 17.61 12.04
CA ARG A 310 -1.31 19.03 12.07
C ARG A 310 -0.15 19.94 12.43
N ALA A 311 0.68 19.55 13.39
CA ALA A 311 1.90 20.30 13.71
C ALA A 311 2.85 20.38 12.50
N LEU A 312 2.95 19.29 11.72
CA LEU A 312 3.71 19.27 10.48
C LEU A 312 3.10 20.22 9.43
N LYS A 313 1.77 20.22 9.28
CA LYS A 313 1.06 21.17 8.41
C LYS A 313 1.32 22.63 8.79
N ASP A 314 1.20 22.96 10.08
CA ASP A 314 1.47 24.30 10.59
C ASP A 314 2.93 24.72 10.35
N SER A 315 3.87 23.76 10.41
CA SER A 315 5.27 24.00 10.08
C SER A 315 5.47 24.29 8.58
N TYR A 316 4.83 23.51 7.71
CA TYR A 316 4.90 23.72 6.26
C TYR A 316 4.22 25.01 5.81
N ASP A 317 3.12 25.41 6.46
CA ASP A 317 2.45 26.68 6.15
C ASP A 317 3.30 27.91 6.53
N LYS A 318 4.17 27.77 7.54
CA LYS A 318 5.08 28.85 7.98
C LYS A 318 6.39 28.87 7.20
N ASN A 319 6.98 27.70 6.96
CA ASN A 319 8.36 27.57 6.50
C ASN A 319 8.47 27.00 5.08
N GLY A 320 7.36 26.60 4.48
CA GLY A 320 7.33 25.77 3.27
C GLY A 320 7.63 24.29 3.57
N PRO A 321 7.31 23.37 2.63
CA PRO A 321 7.79 22.00 2.70
C PRO A 321 9.31 21.94 2.55
N SER A 322 9.93 20.88 3.05
CA SER A 322 11.38 20.66 2.95
C SER A 322 11.88 20.76 1.51
N GLU A 323 13.09 21.30 1.29
CA GLU A 323 13.71 21.40 -0.05
C GLU A 323 13.88 20.05 -0.76
N THR A 324 13.89 18.94 -0.01
CA THR A 324 13.93 17.57 -0.55
C THR A 324 12.55 17.01 -0.91
N ALA A 325 11.48 17.80 -0.78
CA ALA A 325 10.12 17.35 -1.07
C ALA A 325 9.95 17.02 -2.56
N SER A 326 9.32 15.88 -2.84
CA SER A 326 9.02 15.49 -4.22
C SER A 326 7.97 16.43 -4.81
N PRO A 327 8.15 16.92 -6.05
CA PRO A 327 7.21 17.86 -6.66
C PRO A 327 5.81 17.22 -6.79
N PRO A 328 4.74 18.02 -6.67
CA PRO A 328 3.37 17.52 -6.80
C PRO A 328 3.16 16.90 -8.19
N PRO A 329 2.35 15.83 -8.29
CA PRO A 329 2.06 15.21 -9.59
C PRO A 329 1.38 16.21 -10.53
N PRO A 330 1.65 16.14 -11.84
CA PRO A 330 0.98 17.01 -12.80
C PRO A 330 -0.54 16.79 -12.77
N PRO A 331 -1.36 17.84 -12.95
CA PRO A 331 -2.81 17.72 -12.92
C PRO A 331 -3.29 16.72 -13.99
N PRO A 332 -4.38 15.96 -13.72
CA PRO A 332 -4.92 15.01 -14.67
C PRO A 332 -5.29 15.74 -15.97
N VAL A 333 -4.68 15.32 -17.08
CA VAL A 333 -5.03 15.84 -18.41
C VAL A 333 -6.44 15.37 -18.73
N SER A 334 -7.42 16.22 -18.46
CA SER A 334 -8.77 16.09 -18.98
C SER A 334 -8.67 16.08 -20.51
N LYS A 335 -8.81 14.90 -21.13
CA LYS A 335 -8.95 14.78 -22.58
C LYS A 335 -10.22 15.52 -22.99
N LYS A 336 -10.10 16.80 -23.32
CA LYS A 336 -11.04 17.48 -24.22
C LYS A 336 -10.89 16.78 -25.57
N SER A 337 -11.91 16.03 -25.95
CA SER A 337 -12.08 15.47 -27.28
C SER A 337 -12.02 16.60 -28.30
N ALA A 338 -10.93 16.65 -29.07
CA ALA A 338 -10.87 17.44 -30.28
C ALA A 338 -11.57 16.66 -31.43
N PRO A 339 -12.32 17.33 -32.32
CA PRO A 339 -13.10 16.67 -33.36
C PRO A 339 -12.20 16.21 -34.52
N ALA A 340 -12.50 15.04 -35.08
CA ALA A 340 -11.85 14.52 -36.28
C ALA A 340 -12.14 15.39 -37.50
N ALA A 341 -11.10 15.67 -38.28
CA ALA A 341 -11.19 16.41 -39.53
C ALA A 341 -11.45 15.48 -40.74
N ALA A 342 -12.24 16.03 -41.67
CA ALA A 342 -12.19 15.87 -43.13
C ALA A 342 -12.66 14.55 -43.77
N LYS A 343 -13.85 14.61 -44.41
CA LYS A 343 -14.04 14.23 -45.83
C LYS A 343 -15.10 15.14 -46.50
N THR A 344 -14.74 15.77 -47.61
CA THR A 344 -15.61 16.42 -48.62
C THR A 344 -15.68 15.52 -49.87
N PRO A 345 -16.52 15.78 -50.90
CA PRO A 345 -17.81 16.47 -50.98
C PRO A 345 -18.92 15.70 -51.79
N LYS A 346 -20.15 16.26 -51.69
CA LYS A 346 -21.45 16.04 -52.38
C LYS A 346 -21.57 15.26 -53.70
N ALA A 347 -22.69 14.54 -53.84
CA ALA A 347 -23.57 14.52 -55.04
C ALA A 347 -25.03 14.09 -54.71
N ASP A 348 -25.97 14.95 -55.12
CA ASP A 348 -27.33 14.78 -55.69
C ASP A 348 -28.51 14.02 -55.02
N THR A 349 -29.58 14.82 -54.81
CA THR A 349 -31.07 14.65 -54.95
C THR A 349 -31.65 13.24 -55.24
N VAL A 350 -32.80 12.79 -54.71
CA VAL A 350 -34.19 13.21 -55.03
C VAL A 350 -35.19 12.44 -54.10
N ASP A 351 -36.29 13.13 -53.71
CA ASP A 351 -37.66 12.73 -53.32
C ASP A 351 -38.05 11.77 -52.15
N ALA A 352 -39.03 12.28 -51.40
CA ALA A 352 -39.99 11.58 -50.52
C ALA A 352 -41.19 11.03 -51.36
N PRO A 353 -42.19 10.25 -50.88
CA PRO A 353 -42.80 10.37 -49.53
C PRO A 353 -43.32 9.10 -48.83
N ALA A 354 -43.51 9.28 -47.51
CA ALA A 354 -44.60 8.78 -46.66
C ALA A 354 -44.97 7.28 -46.64
N LYS A 355 -44.77 6.66 -45.47
CA LYS A 355 -45.81 5.84 -44.81
C LYS A 355 -45.63 5.83 -43.29
N ALA A 356 -46.70 6.21 -42.61
CA ALA A 356 -46.80 6.35 -41.17
C ALA A 356 -46.76 5.00 -40.43
N LYS A 357 -46.19 5.00 -39.22
CA LYS A 357 -46.41 4.01 -38.17
C LYS A 357 -46.52 4.71 -36.78
N PRO A 358 -47.22 4.08 -35.82
CA PRO A 358 -47.98 4.74 -34.77
C PRO A 358 -47.19 5.17 -33.53
N ALA A 359 -47.83 6.06 -32.77
CA ALA A 359 -47.33 6.77 -31.60
C ALA A 359 -46.82 5.86 -30.45
N VAL A 360 -45.66 6.26 -29.91
CA VAL A 360 -45.10 5.83 -28.62
C VAL A 360 -45.08 7.07 -27.71
N PRO A 361 -45.47 6.99 -26.42
CA PRO A 361 -45.53 8.14 -25.53
C PRO A 361 -44.15 8.76 -25.25
N ALA A 362 -44.16 10.08 -25.04
CA ALA A 362 -43.00 10.94 -24.84
C ALA A 362 -42.03 10.43 -23.77
N ALA A 363 -40.74 10.39 -24.14
CA ALA A 363 -39.63 10.29 -23.22
C ALA A 363 -39.53 11.59 -22.40
N ALA A 364 -39.46 11.43 -21.08
CA ALA A 364 -39.08 12.50 -20.16
C ALA A 364 -37.61 12.88 -20.38
N ASP A 365 -37.33 14.17 -20.30
CA ASP A 365 -36.02 14.78 -20.43
C ASP A 365 -34.97 14.19 -19.46
N PRO A 366 -33.67 14.20 -19.83
CA PRO A 366 -32.59 13.71 -18.98
C PRO A 366 -32.44 14.56 -17.72
N PRO A 367 -32.18 13.93 -16.54
CA PRO A 367 -31.98 14.68 -15.31
C PRO A 367 -30.68 15.49 -15.38
N SER A 368 -30.84 16.79 -15.12
CA SER A 368 -29.79 17.79 -14.99
C SER A 368 -28.71 17.35 -14.01
N ALA A 369 -27.46 17.33 -14.47
CA ALA A 369 -26.28 17.12 -13.66
C ALA A 369 -26.00 18.37 -12.81
N ASN A 370 -26.52 18.43 -11.58
CA ASN A 370 -26.14 19.41 -10.55
C ASN A 370 -26.58 18.98 -9.13
N GLY A 371 -26.38 17.70 -8.77
CA GLY A 371 -26.89 17.13 -7.50
C GLY A 371 -25.86 16.57 -6.51
N SER A 372 -24.60 16.35 -6.89
CA SER A 372 -23.67 15.53 -6.08
C SER A 372 -22.75 16.29 -5.14
N ASP A 373 -22.42 17.55 -5.41
CA ASP A 373 -21.42 18.27 -4.60
C ASP A 373 -21.94 18.68 -3.22
N SER A 374 -23.21 19.04 -3.12
CA SER A 374 -23.81 19.45 -1.84
C SER A 374 -23.96 18.29 -0.85
N SER A 375 -24.13 17.05 -1.34
CA SER A 375 -24.24 15.84 -0.51
C SER A 375 -22.90 15.46 0.11
N VAL A 376 -21.85 15.51 -0.69
CA VAL A 376 -20.48 15.19 -0.25
C VAL A 376 -19.97 16.29 0.68
N GLN A 377 -20.17 17.56 0.37
CA GLN A 377 -19.79 18.67 1.26
C GLN A 377 -20.54 18.65 2.59
N LYS A 378 -21.85 18.34 2.59
CA LYS A 378 -22.61 18.16 3.84
C LYS A 378 -22.07 17.00 4.66
N LYS A 379 -21.64 15.92 4.03
CA LYS A 379 -21.05 14.75 4.71
C LYS A 379 -19.67 15.07 5.27
N VAL A 380 -18.85 15.86 4.56
CA VAL A 380 -17.57 16.38 5.05
C VAL A 380 -17.76 17.33 6.24
N GLU A 381 -18.70 18.27 6.16
CA GLU A 381 -19.02 19.17 7.28
C GLU A 381 -19.60 18.43 8.48
N GLN A 382 -20.41 17.40 8.25
CA GLN A 382 -20.94 16.55 9.31
C GLN A 382 -19.80 15.76 9.98
N LEU A 383 -18.90 15.17 9.19
CA LEU A 383 -17.72 14.48 9.70
C LEU A 383 -16.80 15.43 10.46
N ASP A 384 -16.64 16.68 10.02
CA ASP A 384 -15.88 17.71 10.73
C ASP A 384 -16.53 18.13 12.05
N LYS A 385 -17.86 18.28 12.08
CA LYS A 385 -18.60 18.61 13.30
C LYS A 385 -18.55 17.46 14.29
N GLU A 386 -18.66 16.23 13.81
CA GLU A 386 -18.48 15.02 14.62
C GLU A 386 -17.03 14.93 15.11
N ASN A 387 -16.02 15.12 14.26
CA ASN A 387 -14.61 15.10 14.63
C ASN A 387 -14.29 16.17 15.69
N ARG A 388 -14.81 17.40 15.55
CA ARG A 388 -14.69 18.46 16.58
C ARG A 388 -15.41 18.09 17.89
N ARG A 389 -16.53 17.38 17.82
CA ARG A 389 -17.26 16.87 18.99
C ARG A 389 -16.48 15.73 19.68
N TRP A 390 -15.83 14.86 18.91
CA TRP A 390 -15.01 13.75 19.39
C TRP A 390 -13.66 14.22 19.96
N MET A 391 -13.04 15.23 19.35
CA MET A 391 -11.86 15.92 19.88
C MET A 391 -12.13 16.54 21.26
N ARG A 392 -13.33 17.07 21.52
CA ARG A 392 -13.72 17.54 22.87
C ARG A 392 -13.92 16.42 23.89
N LEU A 393 -14.21 15.19 23.45
CA LEU A 393 -14.39 14.03 24.35
C LEU A 393 -13.06 13.37 24.73
N ALA A 394 -12.03 13.50 23.87
CA ALA A 394 -10.72 12.90 24.06
C ALA A 394 -9.60 13.92 24.32
N SER A 395 -9.91 15.21 24.52
CA SER A 395 -8.88 16.22 24.75
C SER A 395 -8.29 16.15 26.17
N THR A 396 -7.04 16.61 26.27
CA THR A 396 -6.40 16.97 27.53
C THR A 396 -6.68 18.44 27.85
N SER A 397 -6.64 18.81 29.12
CA SER A 397 -6.73 20.20 29.59
C SER A 397 -5.44 20.93 29.24
N GLU A 398 -5.55 22.09 28.58
CA GLU A 398 -4.38 22.91 28.18
C GLU A 398 -3.57 23.41 29.39
N LEU A 399 -4.21 23.61 30.55
CA LEU A 399 -3.57 24.10 31.76
C LEU A 399 -2.75 23.05 32.51
N THR A 400 -3.15 21.77 32.42
CA THR A 400 -2.56 20.71 33.25
C THR A 400 -1.93 19.57 32.43
N GLY A 401 -2.16 19.51 31.13
CA GLY A 401 -1.76 18.39 30.27
C GLY A 401 -2.49 17.07 30.59
N LEU A 402 -3.40 17.06 31.59
CA LEU A 402 -4.12 15.89 32.03
C LEU A 402 -5.42 15.66 31.23
N PRO A 403 -5.95 14.43 31.17
CA PRO A 403 -7.24 14.13 30.56
C PRO A 403 -8.34 15.07 31.05
N ASN A 404 -9.12 15.64 30.12
CA ASN A 404 -10.20 16.55 30.50
C ASN A 404 -11.27 15.84 31.38
N SER A 405 -12.12 16.60 32.05
CA SER A 405 -13.08 16.04 33.02
C SER A 405 -14.05 15.01 32.43
N LEU A 406 -14.35 15.10 31.13
CA LEU A 406 -15.18 14.14 30.42
C LEU A 406 -14.43 12.83 30.14
N MET A 407 -13.19 12.91 29.67
CA MET A 407 -12.30 11.75 29.46
C MET A 407 -12.00 11.03 30.78
N LEU A 408 -11.72 11.79 31.85
CA LEU A 408 -11.51 11.24 33.18
C LEU A 408 -12.75 10.48 33.69
N LYS A 409 -13.95 11.10 33.62
CA LYS A 409 -15.19 10.52 34.15
C LYS A 409 -15.74 9.36 33.33
N ARG A 410 -15.65 9.43 32.00
CA ARG A 410 -16.32 8.47 31.11
C ARG A 410 -15.42 7.33 30.65
N LEU A 411 -14.10 7.54 30.59
CA LEU A 411 -13.16 6.55 30.05
C LEU A 411 -12.20 6.02 31.12
N LEU A 412 -11.52 6.90 31.86
CA LEU A 412 -10.43 6.49 32.77
C LEU A 412 -10.93 5.95 34.11
N LEU A 413 -11.81 6.69 34.81
CA LEU A 413 -12.33 6.29 36.13
C LEU A 413 -13.07 4.94 36.09
N PRO A 414 -13.97 4.67 35.12
CA PRO A 414 -14.63 3.36 35.05
C PRO A 414 -13.65 2.19 34.85
N GLY A 415 -12.54 2.41 34.13
CA GLY A 415 -11.48 1.42 33.93
C GLY A 415 -10.67 1.18 35.22
N LEU A 416 -10.27 2.25 35.90
CA LEU A 416 -9.55 2.19 37.17
C LEU A 416 -10.38 1.52 38.26
N PHE A 417 -11.67 1.87 38.39
CA PHE A 417 -12.56 1.23 39.37
C PHE A 417 -12.71 -0.28 39.11
N LYS A 418 -12.84 -0.69 37.84
CA LYS A 418 -12.89 -2.12 37.49
C LYS A 418 -11.58 -2.84 37.82
N ALA A 419 -10.44 -2.25 37.50
CA ALA A 419 -9.13 -2.83 37.75
C ALA A 419 -8.84 -3.00 39.26
N VAL A 420 -9.25 -2.00 40.06
CA VAL A 420 -9.06 -2.01 41.51
C VAL A 420 -10.03 -2.96 42.20
N ALA A 421 -11.29 -2.99 41.76
CA ALA A 421 -12.27 -3.97 42.25
C ALA A 421 -11.84 -5.41 41.97
N ALA A 422 -11.29 -5.68 40.79
CA ALA A 422 -10.76 -7.00 40.42
C ALA A 422 -9.57 -7.43 41.31
N LYS A 423 -8.75 -6.49 41.75
CA LYS A 423 -7.57 -6.75 42.60
C LYS A 423 -7.84 -6.61 44.11
N ARG A 424 -9.07 -6.26 44.51
CA ARG A 424 -9.47 -5.95 45.91
C ARG A 424 -8.52 -4.97 46.62
N GLN A 425 -7.95 -4.03 45.87
CA GLN A 425 -7.07 -3.00 46.44
C GLN A 425 -7.87 -1.74 46.77
N PRO A 426 -7.43 -0.90 47.72
CA PRO A 426 -8.02 0.42 47.91
C PRO A 426 -7.55 1.37 46.79
N LEU A 427 -8.46 2.16 46.22
CA LEU A 427 -8.12 3.27 45.34
C LEU A 427 -8.17 4.58 46.13
N GLY A 428 -7.02 5.23 46.26
CA GLY A 428 -6.95 6.62 46.74
C GLY A 428 -6.95 7.57 45.55
N CYS A 429 -7.91 8.50 45.51
CA CYS A 429 -7.93 9.60 44.54
C CYS A 429 -7.63 10.90 45.29
N ILE A 430 -6.56 11.60 44.91
CA ILE A 430 -6.26 12.94 45.42
C ILE A 430 -6.73 13.93 44.37
N LEU A 431 -7.72 14.74 44.72
CA LEU A 431 -8.17 15.86 43.90
C LEU A 431 -7.27 17.05 44.22
N ILE A 432 -6.47 17.48 43.24
CA ILE A 432 -5.72 18.71 43.34
C ILE A 432 -6.47 19.75 42.52
N SER A 433 -7.12 20.69 43.20
CA SER A 433 -7.70 21.87 42.58
C SER A 433 -6.68 23.00 42.71
N PRO A 434 -6.05 23.46 41.61
CA PRO A 434 -5.36 24.74 41.65
C PRO A 434 -6.46 25.81 41.73
N GLU A 435 -6.39 26.67 42.75
CA GLU A 435 -6.93 28.02 42.56
C GLU A 435 -6.10 28.76 41.52
#